data_AF-A0A7M7LTH1-F1
#
_entry.id   AF-A0A7M7LTH1-F1
#
_cell.length_a   1.000
_cell.length_b   1.000
_cell.length_c   1.000
_cell.angle_alpha   90.00
_cell.angle_beta   90.00
_cell.angle_gamma   90.00
#
_symmetry.space_group_name_H-M   'P 1'
#
loop_
_entity.id
_entity.type
_entity.pdbx_description
1 polymer ?
#
loop_
_entity_poly.entity_id
_entity_poly.type
_entity_poly.pdbx_seq_one_letter_code
_entity_poly.pdbx_strand_id
1 'polypeptide(L)'
;MDRTLKHNDLINICKLIPDGTLSKLGVFLEFNHFEIETFRKENEQDSFNMNGTFQMLRSWTDKDGSIERLKEALTKTGLGSVCDQILAGKTGQLKENKQGPSASAETKLFTADTKRHLPAQDLPPAQPVQPAQPAQPAQPGDDRGIDDETLRKLGKRLFTGVDELSSALGVQYADLKKYKAMNYVTGEVTAAGTIEMLFNWREKIEPSEQRAKLGQALQKARLIRVKEEYHL
;
A
#
# COMPACT_ATOMS: atom_id res chain seq x y z
N MET A 1 -18.01 13.05 -25.99
CA MET A 1 -19.06 13.65 -25.12
C MET A 1 -18.67 13.34 -23.70
N ASP A 2 -18.12 14.34 -23.01
CA ASP A 2 -17.69 14.21 -21.62
C ASP A 2 -18.92 14.09 -20.72
N ARG A 3 -19.30 12.85 -20.37
CA ARG A 3 -20.40 12.63 -19.43
C ARG A 3 -19.86 12.96 -18.04
N THR A 4 -20.31 14.06 -17.46
CA THR A 4 -20.11 14.34 -16.04
C THR A 4 -20.95 13.35 -15.22
N LEU A 5 -20.34 12.66 -14.25
CA LEU A 5 -21.06 11.80 -13.30
C LEU A 5 -22.05 12.63 -12.50
N LYS A 6 -23.35 12.32 -12.62
CA LYS A 6 -24.37 12.97 -11.80
C LYS A 6 -24.44 12.31 -10.44
N HIS A 7 -24.97 13.06 -9.47
CA HIS A 7 -25.22 12.58 -8.11
C HIS A 7 -25.96 11.22 -8.07
N ASN A 8 -27.00 11.05 -8.91
CA ASN A 8 -27.73 9.78 -9.01
C ASN A 8 -26.89 8.64 -9.58
N ASP A 9 -25.95 8.91 -10.47
CA ASP A 9 -25.04 7.88 -10.98
C ASP A 9 -24.17 7.39 -9.83
N LEU A 10 -23.55 8.30 -9.06
CA LEU A 10 -22.73 7.97 -7.90
C LEU A 10 -23.47 7.10 -6.87
N ILE A 11 -24.73 7.41 -6.56
CA ILE A 11 -25.55 6.58 -5.65
C ILE A 11 -25.70 5.15 -6.18
N ASN A 12 -25.99 5.00 -7.47
CA ASN A 12 -26.14 3.68 -8.08
C ASN A 12 -24.81 2.91 -8.12
N ILE A 13 -23.68 3.60 -8.30
CA ILE A 13 -22.35 3.00 -8.18
C ILE A 13 -22.13 2.48 -6.77
N CYS A 14 -22.43 3.29 -5.75
CA CYS A 14 -22.22 2.91 -4.35
C CYS A 14 -23.00 1.65 -3.97
N LYS A 15 -24.24 1.51 -4.46
CA LYS A 15 -25.08 0.33 -4.22
C LYS A 15 -24.53 -0.96 -4.85
N LEU A 16 -23.72 -0.84 -5.89
CA LEU A 16 -23.17 -1.96 -6.64
C LEU A 16 -21.76 -2.33 -6.20
N ILE A 17 -21.10 -1.50 -5.39
CA ILE A 17 -19.79 -1.79 -4.82
C ILE A 17 -20.01 -2.69 -3.59
N PRO A 18 -19.51 -3.94 -3.60
CA PRO A 18 -19.63 -4.84 -2.46
C PRO A 18 -18.78 -4.35 -1.29
N ASP A 19 -19.26 -4.66 -0.09
CA ASP A 19 -18.56 -4.36 1.16
C ASP A 19 -17.12 -4.90 1.14
N GLY A 20 -16.18 -4.09 1.61
CA GLY A 20 -14.73 -4.40 1.55
C GLY A 20 -14.04 -4.10 0.21
N THR A 21 -14.76 -3.70 -0.84
CA THR A 21 -14.13 -3.29 -2.12
C THR A 21 -13.70 -1.83 -2.13
N LEU A 22 -14.24 -1.03 -1.19
CA LEU A 22 -13.90 0.39 -0.99
C LEU A 22 -12.38 0.60 -0.88
N SER A 23 -11.69 -0.22 -0.09
CA SER A 23 -10.26 -0.03 0.17
C SER A 23 -9.40 -0.23 -1.08
N LYS A 24 -9.75 -1.22 -1.90
CA LYS A 24 -9.06 -1.45 -3.17
C LYS A 24 -9.39 -0.33 -4.16
N LEU A 25 -10.65 0.09 -4.22
CA LEU A 25 -11.09 1.15 -5.11
C LEU A 25 -10.42 2.48 -4.77
N GLY A 26 -10.36 2.85 -3.50
CA GLY A 26 -9.71 4.08 -3.04
C GLY A 26 -8.23 4.14 -3.42
N VAL A 27 -7.49 3.02 -3.32
CA VAL A 27 -6.08 2.96 -3.73
C VAL A 27 -5.94 3.23 -5.23
N PHE A 28 -6.81 2.66 -6.07
CA PHE A 28 -6.79 2.90 -7.51
C PHE A 28 -7.24 4.31 -7.90
N LEU A 29 -8.05 4.95 -7.08
CA LEU A 29 -8.47 6.33 -7.24
C LEU A 29 -7.48 7.32 -6.59
N GLU A 30 -6.29 6.85 -6.20
CA GLU A 30 -5.19 7.62 -5.64
C GLU A 30 -5.51 8.31 -4.30
N PHE A 31 -6.52 7.81 -3.57
CA PHE A 31 -6.73 8.20 -2.19
C PHE A 31 -5.63 7.61 -1.31
N ASN A 32 -5.22 8.38 -0.31
CA ASN A 32 -4.35 7.83 0.71
C ASN A 32 -5.14 6.90 1.65
N HIS A 33 -4.44 5.97 2.30
CA HIS A 33 -5.06 5.00 3.20
C HIS A 33 -5.88 5.63 4.34
N PHE A 34 -5.51 6.84 4.78
CA PHE A 34 -6.24 7.56 5.82
C PHE A 34 -7.61 8.04 5.32
N GLU A 35 -7.67 8.68 4.14
CA GLU A 35 -8.94 9.05 3.50
C GLU A 35 -9.82 7.81 3.29
N ILE A 36 -9.25 6.73 2.79
CA ILE A 36 -9.95 5.45 2.57
C ILE A 36 -10.51 4.88 3.87
N GLU A 37 -9.75 4.94 4.96
CA GLU A 37 -10.20 4.42 6.25
C GLU A 37 -11.24 5.32 6.91
N THR A 38 -11.17 6.64 6.72
CA THR A 38 -12.25 7.57 7.10
C THR A 38 -13.55 7.18 6.41
N PHE A 39 -13.51 6.98 5.08
CA PHE A 39 -14.67 6.53 4.33
C PHE A 39 -15.15 5.13 4.74
N ARG A 40 -14.24 4.22 5.08
CA ARG A 40 -14.63 2.87 5.57
C ARG A 40 -15.35 2.96 6.91
N LYS A 41 -14.82 3.74 7.86
CA LYS A 41 -15.45 3.95 9.17
C LYS A 41 -16.83 4.57 9.04
N GLU A 42 -17.01 5.49 8.09
CA GLU A 42 -18.34 6.06 7.80
C GLU A 42 -19.32 5.05 7.23
N ASN A 43 -18.87 4.12 6.39
CA ASN A 43 -19.70 2.99 5.96
C ASN A 43 -20.09 2.11 7.15
N GLU A 44 -19.15 1.77 8.03
CA GLU A 44 -19.41 0.95 9.22
C GLU A 44 -20.41 1.60 10.20
N GLN A 45 -20.53 2.93 10.19
CA GLN A 45 -21.48 3.70 11.02
C GLN A 45 -22.83 3.96 10.31
N ASP A 46 -22.90 3.75 9.00
CA ASP A 46 -24.07 4.05 8.19
C ASP A 46 -25.01 2.84 8.09
N SER A 47 -26.32 3.08 8.18
CA SER A 47 -27.32 2.01 8.10
C SER A 47 -27.39 1.33 6.73
N PHE A 48 -26.91 2.01 5.68
CA PHE A 48 -26.86 1.48 4.32
C PHE A 48 -25.45 1.09 3.88
N ASN A 49 -24.45 1.25 4.76
CA ASN A 49 -23.05 0.89 4.54
C ASN A 49 -22.46 1.47 3.23
N MET A 50 -22.95 2.65 2.82
CA MET A 50 -22.63 3.25 1.52
C MET A 50 -22.27 4.73 1.59
N ASN A 51 -22.51 5.40 2.72
CA ASN A 51 -22.29 6.83 2.86
C ASN A 51 -20.82 7.23 2.64
N GLY A 52 -19.88 6.49 3.23
CA GLY A 52 -18.45 6.70 3.01
C GLY A 52 -17.98 6.39 1.59
N THR A 53 -18.52 5.33 0.96
CA THR A 53 -18.28 5.07 -0.48
C THR A 53 -18.75 6.25 -1.33
N PHE A 54 -19.90 6.81 -0.99
CA PHE A 54 -20.46 7.97 -1.67
C PHE A 54 -19.61 9.23 -1.46
N GLN A 55 -19.16 9.50 -0.23
CA GLN A 55 -18.28 10.61 0.08
C GLN A 55 -16.94 10.51 -0.66
N MET A 56 -16.36 9.31 -0.72
CA MET A 56 -15.13 9.04 -1.47
C MET A 56 -15.29 9.39 -2.94
N LEU A 57 -16.31 8.84 -3.60
CA LEU A 57 -16.54 9.06 -5.03
C LEU A 57 -16.91 10.53 -5.33
N ARG A 58 -17.65 11.18 -4.43
CA ARG A 58 -17.97 12.61 -4.55
C ARG A 58 -16.71 13.47 -4.44
N SER A 59 -15.88 13.22 -3.42
CA SER A 59 -14.61 13.94 -3.21
C SER A 59 -13.63 13.72 -4.37
N TRP A 60 -13.63 12.52 -4.94
CA TRP A 60 -12.84 12.20 -6.12
C TRP A 60 -13.31 12.95 -7.37
N THR A 61 -14.63 12.97 -7.62
CA THR A 61 -15.25 13.65 -8.76
C THR A 61 -15.00 15.16 -8.71
N ASP A 62 -14.95 15.74 -7.50
CA ASP A 62 -14.71 17.18 -7.27
C ASP A 62 -13.27 17.61 -7.59
N LYS A 63 -12.28 16.70 -7.46
CA LYS A 63 -10.85 17.02 -7.66
C LYS A 63 -10.42 16.97 -9.13
N ASP A 64 -10.67 15.87 -9.83
CA ASP A 64 -10.39 15.68 -11.28
C ASP A 64 -11.00 14.35 -11.79
N GLY A 65 -12.09 13.88 -11.18
CA GLY A 65 -12.58 12.53 -11.40
C GLY A 65 -13.24 12.35 -12.76
N SER A 66 -12.55 11.67 -13.69
CA SER A 66 -13.09 11.31 -15.01
C SER A 66 -13.69 9.91 -15.03
N ILE A 67 -14.85 9.73 -15.67
CA ILE A 67 -15.51 8.42 -15.86
C ILE A 67 -14.54 7.34 -16.37
N GLU A 68 -13.57 7.70 -17.22
CA GLU A 68 -12.60 6.73 -17.76
C GLU A 68 -11.63 6.21 -16.69
N ARG A 69 -11.21 7.06 -15.75
CA ARG A 69 -10.41 6.62 -14.59
C ARG A 69 -11.23 5.80 -13.61
N LEU A 70 -12.51 6.14 -13.41
CA LEU A 70 -13.40 5.34 -12.57
C LEU A 70 -13.63 3.94 -13.17
N LYS A 71 -13.81 3.88 -14.49
CA LYS A 71 -13.88 2.62 -15.27
C LYS A 71 -12.65 1.75 -15.05
N GLU A 72 -11.48 2.34 -15.22
CA GLU A 72 -10.22 1.62 -15.06
C GLU A 72 -10.07 1.09 -13.63
N ALA A 73 -10.37 1.92 -12.63
CA ALA A 73 -10.31 1.53 -11.21
C ALA A 73 -11.31 0.39 -10.89
N LEU A 74 -12.55 0.48 -11.37
CA LEU A 74 -13.55 -0.59 -11.19
C LEU A 74 -13.18 -1.88 -11.91
N THR A 75 -12.58 -1.80 -13.09
CA THR A 75 -12.11 -2.98 -13.83
C THR A 75 -10.97 -3.67 -13.08
N LYS A 76 -10.02 -2.89 -12.54
CA LYS A 76 -8.89 -3.39 -11.75
C LYS A 76 -9.32 -4.01 -10.41
N THR A 77 -10.45 -3.60 -9.85
CA THR A 77 -11.02 -4.21 -8.64
C THR A 77 -11.88 -5.44 -8.90
N GLY A 78 -12.05 -5.85 -10.17
CA GLY A 78 -12.91 -6.97 -10.55
C GLY A 78 -14.39 -6.60 -10.69
N LEU A 79 -14.73 -5.32 -10.65
CA LEU A 79 -16.08 -4.76 -10.80
C LEU A 79 -16.34 -4.23 -12.23
N GLY A 80 -15.63 -4.73 -13.25
CA GLY A 80 -15.81 -4.29 -14.64
C GLY A 80 -17.27 -4.37 -15.11
N SER A 81 -17.99 -5.43 -14.70
CA SER A 81 -19.42 -5.63 -15.01
C SER A 81 -20.35 -4.60 -14.37
N VAL A 82 -19.96 -3.99 -13.25
CA VAL A 82 -20.69 -2.87 -12.62
C VAL A 82 -20.58 -1.64 -13.52
N CYS A 83 -19.40 -1.42 -14.09
CA CYS A 83 -19.13 -0.28 -14.96
C CYS A 83 -19.93 -0.32 -16.27
N ASP A 84 -19.99 -1.47 -16.93
CA ASP A 84 -20.83 -1.68 -18.13
C ASP A 84 -22.31 -1.36 -17.87
N GLN A 85 -22.84 -1.70 -16.69
CA GLN A 85 -24.23 -1.44 -16.32
C GLN A 85 -24.54 0.05 -16.14
N ILE A 86 -23.59 0.81 -15.59
CA ILE A 86 -23.72 2.26 -15.36
C ILE A 86 -23.69 3.02 -16.69
N LEU A 87 -22.83 2.62 -17.63
CA LEU A 87 -22.70 3.27 -18.94
C LEU A 87 -23.88 2.97 -19.86
N ALA A 88 -24.43 1.76 -19.73
CA ALA A 88 -25.62 1.32 -20.45
C ALA A 88 -26.92 1.98 -19.94
N GLY A 89 -26.88 2.76 -18.85
CA GLY A 89 -28.06 3.45 -18.30
C GLY A 89 -29.13 2.51 -17.72
N LYS A 90 -28.75 1.29 -17.32
CA LYS A 90 -29.67 0.25 -16.83
C LYS A 90 -29.77 0.24 -15.29
N THR A 91 -29.98 1.38 -14.66
CA THR A 91 -30.14 1.52 -13.19
C THR A 91 -31.52 1.08 -12.67
N GLY A 92 -32.30 0.33 -13.45
CA GLY A 92 -33.68 -0.02 -13.13
C GLY A 92 -34.00 -1.49 -12.86
N GLN A 93 -33.06 -2.44 -12.95
CA GLN A 93 -33.39 -3.86 -12.79
C GLN A 93 -32.30 -4.65 -12.06
N LEU A 94 -32.30 -4.63 -10.73
CA LEU A 94 -31.71 -5.71 -9.94
C LEU A 94 -32.82 -6.71 -9.58
N LYS A 95 -32.81 -7.88 -10.22
CA LYS A 95 -33.29 -9.11 -9.59
C LYS A 95 -32.07 -9.81 -8.98
N GLU A 96 -32.16 -10.05 -7.67
CA GLU A 96 -31.32 -11.00 -6.93
C GLU A 96 -31.14 -12.27 -7.75
N ASN A 97 -29.90 -12.73 -7.91
CA ASN A 97 -29.66 -14.14 -8.09
C ASN A 97 -28.42 -14.57 -7.30
N LYS A 98 -28.69 -15.20 -6.15
CA LYS A 98 -27.73 -15.96 -5.36
C LYS A 98 -27.33 -17.20 -6.15
N GLN A 99 -26.06 -17.35 -6.48
CA GLN A 99 -25.47 -18.66 -6.78
C GLN A 99 -23.93 -18.56 -6.75
N GLY A 100 -23.32 -19.12 -5.69
CA GLY A 100 -22.19 -20.02 -5.91
C GLY A 100 -22.75 -21.42 -6.31
N PRO A 101 -21.93 -22.46 -6.53
CA PRO A 101 -20.55 -22.62 -6.05
C PRO A 101 -19.56 -23.26 -7.06
N SER A 102 -18.35 -23.55 -6.57
CA SER A 102 -17.57 -24.79 -6.83
C SER A 102 -16.40 -24.75 -7.83
N ALA A 103 -15.19 -24.74 -7.23
CA ALA A 103 -14.11 -25.73 -7.32
C ALA A 103 -13.61 -26.37 -8.64
N SER A 104 -12.28 -26.54 -8.64
CA SER A 104 -11.45 -27.55 -9.30
C SER A 104 -10.96 -27.30 -10.74
N ALA A 105 -9.65 -27.10 -10.87
CA ALA A 105 -8.80 -28.04 -11.62
C ALA A 105 -7.34 -27.93 -11.18
N GLU A 106 -6.82 -29.08 -10.73
CA GLU A 106 -5.44 -29.37 -10.38
C GLU A 106 -4.65 -29.90 -11.59
N THR A 107 -3.34 -29.59 -11.59
CA THR A 107 -2.18 -30.47 -11.84
C THR A 107 -1.95 -31.17 -13.19
N LYS A 108 -0.81 -30.86 -13.84
CA LYS A 108 0.17 -31.79 -14.49
C LYS A 108 1.54 -31.06 -14.53
N LEU A 109 2.57 -31.38 -13.74
CA LEU A 109 3.49 -32.53 -13.73
C LEU A 109 4.02 -32.96 -15.12
N PHE A 110 5.29 -32.62 -15.38
CA PHE A 110 6.15 -33.28 -16.37
C PHE A 110 7.58 -33.39 -15.81
N THR A 111 7.98 -34.61 -15.50
CA THR A 111 9.35 -35.16 -15.45
C THR A 111 9.79 -35.47 -16.91
N ALA A 112 11.04 -35.60 -17.36
CA ALA A 112 12.39 -35.70 -16.80
C ALA A 112 13.45 -35.36 -17.89
N ASP A 113 14.68 -35.10 -17.43
CA ASP A 113 16.01 -35.49 -17.96
C ASP A 113 16.31 -35.50 -19.48
N THR A 114 17.32 -34.72 -19.91
CA THR A 114 18.44 -35.21 -20.75
C THR A 114 19.66 -34.26 -20.71
N LYS A 115 20.70 -34.74 -20.02
CA LYS A 115 22.16 -34.69 -20.24
C LYS A 115 22.79 -33.85 -21.41
N ARG A 116 23.81 -33.06 -21.02
CA ARG A 116 25.05 -32.61 -21.72
C ARG A 116 24.97 -31.70 -22.96
N HIS A 117 25.45 -30.46 -22.82
CA HIS A 117 26.69 -29.99 -23.44
C HIS A 117 27.07 -28.61 -22.86
N LEU A 118 28.32 -28.43 -22.40
CA LEU A 118 28.92 -27.12 -22.15
C LEU A 118 29.56 -26.65 -23.46
N PRO A 119 29.18 -25.49 -24.02
CA PRO A 119 30.09 -24.68 -24.80
C PRO A 119 30.70 -23.62 -23.89
N ALA A 120 32.03 -23.50 -23.98
CA ALA A 120 32.78 -22.41 -23.38
C ALA A 120 32.16 -21.07 -23.80
N GLN A 121 31.73 -20.27 -22.84
CA GLN A 121 31.43 -18.87 -23.07
C GLN A 121 32.67 -18.04 -22.76
N ASP A 122 33.13 -17.44 -23.83
CA ASP A 122 34.02 -16.30 -23.94
C ASP A 122 33.82 -15.32 -22.77
N LEU A 123 34.91 -15.00 -22.08
CA LEU A 123 34.94 -13.94 -21.07
C LEU A 123 34.53 -12.62 -21.73
N PRO A 124 33.56 -11.87 -21.20
CA PRO A 124 33.32 -10.52 -21.69
C PRO A 124 34.59 -9.68 -21.48
N PRO A 125 34.97 -8.81 -22.44
CA PRO A 125 36.13 -7.95 -22.29
C PRO A 125 35.97 -7.10 -21.03
N ALA A 126 37.05 -7.03 -20.25
CA ALA A 126 37.15 -6.22 -19.05
C ALA A 126 36.63 -4.81 -19.34
N GLN A 127 35.56 -4.42 -18.64
CA GLN A 127 35.20 -3.02 -18.56
C GLN A 127 36.40 -2.27 -17.98
N PRO A 128 36.77 -1.10 -18.51
CA PRO A 128 37.80 -0.28 -17.88
C PRO A 128 37.35 0.00 -16.45
N VAL A 129 38.17 -0.45 -15.50
CA VAL A 129 38.07 -0.10 -14.09
C VAL A 129 37.91 1.41 -13.99
N GLN A 130 36.68 1.85 -13.72
CA GLN A 130 36.47 3.21 -13.26
C GLN A 130 37.30 3.35 -11.97
N PRO A 131 38.14 4.38 -11.83
CA PRO A 131 38.81 4.63 -10.57
C PRO A 131 37.72 4.70 -9.51
N ALA A 132 37.86 3.87 -8.48
CA ALA A 132 36.99 3.89 -7.33
C ALA A 132 36.82 5.35 -6.90
N GLN A 133 35.59 5.87 -6.96
CA GLN A 133 35.30 7.12 -6.30
C GLN A 133 35.82 6.97 -4.87
N PRO A 134 36.60 7.94 -4.35
CA PRO A 134 36.98 7.92 -2.95
C PRO A 134 35.69 7.69 -2.17
N ALA A 135 35.64 6.64 -1.35
CA ALA A 135 34.58 6.48 -0.38
C ALA A 135 34.44 7.84 0.30
N GLN A 136 33.27 8.48 0.16
CA GLN A 136 33.01 9.69 0.92
C GLN A 136 33.38 9.37 2.37
N PRO A 137 34.23 10.18 3.03
CA PRO A 137 34.51 9.97 4.44
C PRO A 137 33.16 9.83 5.12
N ALA A 138 32.97 8.70 5.82
CA ALA A 138 31.84 8.58 6.72
C ALA A 138 31.80 9.87 7.53
N GLN A 139 30.72 10.64 7.38
CA GLN A 139 30.54 11.85 8.16
C GLN A 139 30.82 11.46 9.61
N PRO A 140 31.60 12.27 10.37
CA PRO A 140 31.99 11.93 11.72
C PRO A 140 30.74 11.47 12.47
N GLY A 141 30.74 10.17 12.81
CA GLY A 141 29.58 9.50 13.37
C GLY A 141 29.18 10.26 14.62
N ASP A 142 27.98 10.80 14.63
CA ASP A 142 27.35 11.17 15.87
C ASP A 142 27.12 9.85 16.63
N ASP A 143 28.07 9.46 17.48
CA ASP A 143 28.04 8.24 18.32
C ASP A 143 26.78 8.16 19.19
N ARG A 144 25.96 9.21 19.20
CA ARG A 144 24.71 9.33 19.94
C ARG A 144 23.54 8.57 19.32
N GLY A 145 23.69 8.01 18.12
CA GLY A 145 22.62 7.28 17.45
C GLY A 145 21.42 8.15 17.09
N ILE A 146 20.23 7.55 17.00
CA ILE A 146 18.97 8.27 16.74
C ILE A 146 18.26 8.53 18.07
N ASP A 147 18.00 9.79 18.37
CA ASP A 147 17.32 10.20 19.59
C ASP A 147 15.83 9.81 19.61
N ASP A 148 15.29 9.71 20.82
CA ASP A 148 13.92 9.31 21.09
C ASP A 148 12.87 10.24 20.43
N GLU A 149 13.15 11.54 20.37
CA GLU A 149 12.22 12.50 19.81
C GLU A 149 12.11 12.32 18.29
N THR A 150 13.24 12.12 17.62
CA THR A 150 13.31 11.80 16.20
C THR A 150 12.54 10.52 15.88
N LEU A 151 12.72 9.44 16.65
CA LEU A 151 11.97 8.21 16.44
C LEU A 151 10.46 8.38 16.69
N ARG A 152 10.06 9.19 17.68
CA ARG A 152 8.63 9.49 17.92
C ARG A 152 8.01 10.26 16.76
N LYS A 153 8.71 11.25 16.21
CA LYS A 153 8.27 12.02 15.04
C LYS A 153 8.15 11.13 13.80
N LEU A 154 9.15 10.28 13.56
CA LEU A 154 9.12 9.29 12.48
C LEU A 154 7.96 8.30 12.63
N GLY A 155 7.74 7.76 13.83
CA GLY A 155 6.64 6.84 14.08
C GLY A 155 5.27 7.47 13.79
N LYS A 156 5.07 8.74 14.18
CA LYS A 156 3.87 9.51 13.84
C LYS A 156 3.73 9.82 12.35
N ARG A 157 4.84 9.91 11.63
CA ARG A 157 4.82 10.15 10.18
C ARG A 157 4.57 8.87 9.39
N LEU A 158 5.03 7.74 9.91
CA LEU A 158 5.15 6.47 9.19
C LEU A 158 4.11 5.43 9.60
N PHE A 159 3.21 5.72 10.54
CA PHE A 159 2.24 4.72 11.03
C PHE A 159 1.32 4.16 9.94
N THR A 160 1.13 4.89 8.84
CA THR A 160 0.35 4.46 7.66
C THR A 160 1.13 3.58 6.69
N GLY A 161 2.46 3.56 6.75
CA GLY A 161 3.36 2.76 5.90
C GLY A 161 4.14 1.69 6.67
N VAL A 162 3.62 1.27 7.82
CA VAL A 162 4.33 0.38 8.75
C VAL A 162 4.64 -1.00 8.14
N ASP A 163 3.81 -1.51 7.23
CA ASP A 163 4.01 -2.83 6.61
C ASP A 163 5.30 -2.88 5.76
N GLU A 164 5.48 -1.95 4.82
CA GLU A 164 6.67 -1.89 3.96
C GLU A 164 7.95 -1.57 4.75
N LEU A 165 7.85 -0.66 5.73
CA LEU A 165 8.95 -0.32 6.60
C LEU A 165 9.36 -1.49 7.51
N SER A 166 8.39 -2.19 8.09
CA SER A 166 8.65 -3.32 9.00
C SER A 166 9.40 -4.45 8.29
N SER A 167 9.05 -4.75 7.04
CA SER A 167 9.75 -5.72 6.21
C SER A 167 11.19 -5.28 5.93
N ALA A 168 11.38 -4.01 5.58
CA ALA A 168 12.70 -3.45 5.31
C ALA A 168 13.62 -3.41 6.56
N LEU A 169 13.03 -3.27 7.75
CA LEU A 169 13.71 -3.34 9.05
C LEU A 169 13.92 -4.77 9.56
N GLY A 170 13.41 -5.79 8.86
CA GLY A 170 13.52 -7.20 9.26
C GLY A 170 12.61 -7.60 10.43
N VAL A 171 11.56 -6.81 10.70
CA VAL A 171 10.57 -7.12 11.75
C VAL A 171 9.76 -8.34 11.33
N GLN A 172 9.62 -9.30 12.25
CA GLN A 172 8.85 -10.51 12.01
C GLN A 172 7.36 -10.20 11.95
N TYR A 173 6.63 -10.92 11.09
CA TYR A 173 5.19 -10.72 10.89
C TYR A 173 4.37 -10.81 12.19
N ALA A 174 4.76 -11.70 13.10
CA ALA A 174 4.10 -11.86 14.40
C ALA A 174 4.23 -10.62 15.29
N ASP A 175 5.38 -9.93 15.25
CA ASP A 175 5.59 -8.69 16.00
C ASP A 175 4.94 -7.50 15.30
N LEU A 176 4.99 -7.45 13.97
CA LEU A 176 4.23 -6.46 13.18
C LEU A 176 2.74 -6.48 13.54
N LYS A 177 2.12 -7.65 13.69
CA LYS A 177 0.71 -7.76 14.09
C LYS A 177 0.44 -7.11 15.44
N LYS A 178 1.35 -7.24 16.41
CA LYS A 178 1.26 -6.59 17.72
C LYS A 178 1.38 -5.08 17.59
N TYR A 179 2.39 -4.60 16.84
CA TYR A 179 2.57 -3.17 16.59
C TYR A 179 1.37 -2.54 15.89
N LYS A 180 0.79 -3.22 14.90
CA LYS A 180 -0.45 -2.78 14.26
C LYS A 180 -1.60 -2.73 15.25
N ALA A 181 -1.78 -3.75 16.09
CA ALA A 181 -2.83 -3.73 17.12
C ALA A 181 -2.69 -2.54 18.08
N MET A 182 -1.46 -2.17 18.47
CA MET A 182 -1.21 -0.99 19.32
C MET A 182 -1.45 0.35 18.61
N ASN A 183 -1.37 0.38 17.28
CA ASN A 183 -1.82 1.53 16.51
C ASN A 183 -3.36 1.66 16.47
N TYR A 184 -4.11 0.65 16.92
CA TYR A 184 -5.58 0.66 16.98
C TYR A 184 -6.04 0.38 18.40
N VAL A 185 -6.00 1.40 19.25
CA VAL A 185 -6.50 1.32 20.63
C VAL A 185 -7.85 2.03 20.69
N THR A 186 -8.90 1.27 20.98
CA THR A 186 -10.24 1.80 21.30
C THR A 186 -10.86 2.71 20.23
N GLY A 187 -10.68 2.38 18.95
CA GLY A 187 -11.25 3.13 17.81
C GLY A 187 -10.41 4.34 17.36
N GLU A 188 -9.39 4.72 18.13
CA GLU A 188 -8.42 5.74 17.78
C GLU A 188 -7.22 5.11 17.06
N VAL A 189 -6.85 5.73 15.93
CA VAL A 189 -5.62 5.37 15.23
C VAL A 189 -4.49 6.15 15.87
N THR A 190 -3.59 5.44 16.55
CA THR A 190 -2.41 6.01 17.17
C THR A 190 -1.16 5.57 16.41
N ALA A 191 -0.07 6.30 16.63
CA ALA A 191 1.24 5.89 16.15
C ALA A 191 2.02 5.03 17.17
N ALA A 192 1.38 4.63 18.29
CA ALA A 192 2.06 4.05 19.45
C ALA A 192 2.84 2.78 19.10
N GLY A 193 2.24 1.88 18.33
CA GLY A 193 2.90 0.65 17.91
C GLY A 193 4.00 0.87 16.86
N THR A 194 3.85 1.85 15.97
CA THR A 194 4.94 2.22 15.02
C THR A 194 6.12 2.83 15.76
N ILE A 195 5.86 3.66 16.76
CA ILE A 195 6.89 4.21 17.63
C ILE A 195 7.58 3.05 18.36
N GLU A 196 6.83 2.17 19.02
CA GLU A 196 7.42 1.04 19.76
C GLU A 196 8.22 0.08 18.85
N MET A 197 7.76 -0.15 17.62
CA MET A 197 8.52 -0.90 16.61
C MET A 197 9.89 -0.28 16.34
N LEU A 198 9.94 1.05 16.16
CA LEU A 198 11.20 1.77 15.90
C LEU A 198 12.13 1.74 17.12
N PHE A 199 11.58 1.84 18.34
CA PHE A 199 12.35 1.70 19.57
C PHE A 199 12.95 0.29 19.71
N ASN A 200 12.13 -0.77 19.57
CA ASN A 200 12.61 -2.16 19.66
C ASN A 200 13.59 -2.52 18.54
N TRP A 201 13.44 -1.91 17.36
CA TRP A 201 14.42 -2.04 16.28
C TRP A 201 15.74 -1.37 16.68
N ARG A 202 15.70 -0.14 17.20
CA ARG A 202 16.89 0.62 17.61
C ARG A 202 17.72 -0.13 18.65
N GLU A 203 17.08 -0.78 19.63
CA GLU A 203 17.78 -1.56 20.68
C GLU A 203 18.64 -2.71 20.15
N LYS A 204 18.38 -3.17 18.91
CA LYS A 204 19.11 -4.27 18.29
C LYS A 204 20.26 -3.80 17.39
N ILE A 205 20.45 -2.49 17.26
CA ILE A 205 21.36 -1.88 16.29
C ILE A 205 22.33 -0.94 17.01
N GLU A 206 23.61 -1.09 16.70
CA GLU A 206 24.68 -0.22 17.21
C GLU A 206 24.38 1.26 16.89
N PRO A 207 24.53 2.20 17.86
CA PRO A 207 24.21 3.62 17.68
C PRO A 207 24.78 4.24 16.40
N SER A 208 26.04 3.96 16.10
CA SER A 208 26.75 4.46 14.91
C SER A 208 26.15 3.96 13.59
N GLU A 209 25.44 2.83 13.60
CA GLU A 209 24.82 2.24 12.41
C GLU A 209 23.34 2.59 12.25
N GLN A 210 22.68 3.11 13.30
CA GLN A 210 21.23 3.33 13.31
C GLN A 210 20.77 4.23 12.16
N ARG A 211 21.43 5.38 11.95
CA ARG A 211 21.07 6.30 10.86
C ARG A 211 21.17 5.62 9.49
N ALA A 212 22.31 4.99 9.21
CA ALA A 212 22.56 4.34 7.94
C ALA A 212 21.60 3.17 7.67
N LYS A 213 21.29 2.35 8.67
CA LYS A 213 20.36 1.22 8.53
C LYS A 213 18.91 1.69 8.39
N LEU A 214 18.50 2.72 9.14
CA LEU A 214 17.15 3.29 9.02
C LEU A 214 16.95 3.97 7.66
N GLY A 215 17.93 4.75 7.20
CA GLY A 215 17.90 5.38 5.88
C GLY A 215 17.80 4.37 4.74
N GLN A 216 18.54 3.26 4.83
CA GLN A 216 18.41 2.15 3.87
C GLN A 216 17.02 1.50 3.92
N ALA A 217 16.46 1.28 5.11
CA ALA A 217 15.13 0.69 5.25
C ALA A 217 14.04 1.62 4.67
N LEU A 218 14.12 2.92 4.93
CA LEU A 218 13.23 3.93 4.34
C LEU A 218 13.31 3.93 2.81
N GLN A 219 14.52 3.83 2.25
CA GLN A 219 14.71 3.76 0.82
C GLN A 219 14.11 2.48 0.20
N LYS A 220 14.30 1.32 0.85
CA LYS A 220 13.68 0.05 0.42
C LYS A 220 12.16 0.10 0.48
N ALA A 221 11.61 0.77 1.49
CA ALA A 221 10.17 1.02 1.63
C ALA A 221 9.67 2.16 0.73
N ARG A 222 10.50 2.71 -0.17
CA ARG A 222 10.17 3.84 -1.07
C ARG A 222 9.76 5.13 -0.35
N LEU A 223 10.12 5.28 0.92
CA LEU A 223 9.87 6.45 1.78
C LEU A 223 11.00 7.50 1.65
N ILE A 224 11.44 7.78 0.42
CA ILE A 224 12.61 8.63 0.14
C ILE A 224 12.43 10.05 0.71
N ARG A 225 11.23 10.63 0.57
CA ARG A 225 10.94 11.96 1.10
C ARG A 225 11.08 12.04 2.61
N VAL A 226 10.71 10.98 3.34
CA VAL A 226 10.85 10.92 4.80
C VAL A 226 12.33 10.75 5.18
N LYS A 227 13.09 9.97 4.42
CA LYS A 227 14.54 9.86 4.60
C LYS A 227 15.21 11.25 4.48
N GLU A 228 14.87 12.01 3.45
CA GLU A 228 15.42 13.36 3.21
C GLU A 228 15.01 14.35 4.31
N GLU A 229 13.73 14.35 4.72
CA GLU A 229 13.18 15.23 5.74
C GLU A 229 13.87 15.07 7.11
N TYR A 230 14.33 13.85 7.44
CA TYR A 230 14.95 13.54 8.72
C TYR A 230 16.48 13.38 8.64
N HIS A 231 17.08 13.67 7.48
CA HIS A 231 18.52 13.54 7.22
C HIS A 231 19.07 12.15 7.61
N LEU A 232 18.41 11.10 7.10
CA LEU A 232 18.75 9.68 7.31
C LEU A 232 19.34 9.02 6.06
#